data_AF-A0AAW6XZR3-F1
#
_entry.id   AF-A0AAW6XZR3-F1
#
_cell.length_a   1.000
_cell.length_b   1.000
_cell.length_c   1.000
_cell.angle_alpha   90.00
_cell.angle_beta   90.00
_cell.angle_gamma   90.00
#
_symmetry.space_group_name_H-M   'P 1'
#
loop_
_entity.id
_entity.type
_entity.pdbx_description
1 polymer ?
#
loop_
_entity_poly.entity_id
_entity_poly.type
_entity_poly.pdbx_seq_one_letter_code
_entity_poly.pdbx_strand_id
1 'polypeptide(L)'
;VNNEPALQPFGEWWKQLYAESEGKNHRGLFPMTANFTTDLHSIGQMIQEGKRNLFETVLRFSNVRKDIRVPQIEENLDGLKYLQG
;
A
#
# COMPACT_ATOMS: atom_id res chain seq x y z
N VAL A 1 -2.61 -3.98 -2.40
CA VAL A 1 -1.78 -2.92 -1.77
C VAL A 1 -0.78 -3.56 -0.81
N ASN A 2 0.40 -2.98 -0.62
CA ASN A 2 1.40 -3.42 0.36
C ASN A 2 1.92 -2.22 1.19
N ASN A 3 2.63 -2.48 2.29
CA ASN A 3 3.26 -1.43 3.12
C ASN A 3 4.80 -1.49 3.10
N GLU A 4 5.40 -2.20 2.14
CA GLU A 4 6.83 -2.49 2.11
C GLU A 4 7.38 -2.23 0.70
N PRO A 5 8.21 -1.19 0.48
CA PRO A 5 8.68 -0.80 -0.84
C PRO A 5 9.41 -1.93 -1.58
N ALA A 6 10.06 -2.86 -0.86
CA ALA A 6 10.71 -4.02 -1.47
C ALA A 6 9.73 -4.96 -2.20
N LEU A 7 8.42 -4.86 -1.97
CA LEU A 7 7.39 -5.64 -2.66
C LEU A 7 6.89 -5.03 -3.97
N GLN A 8 7.40 -3.88 -4.41
CA GLN A 8 6.96 -3.29 -5.67
C GLN A 8 7.05 -4.27 -6.86
N PRO A 9 8.14 -5.05 -7.06
CA PRO A 9 8.20 -6.05 -8.14
C PRO A 9 7.21 -7.20 -8.00
N PHE A 10 6.84 -7.56 -6.76
CA PHE A 10 5.80 -8.57 -6.51
C PHE A 10 4.45 -8.07 -7.04
N GLY A 11 4.15 -6.78 -6.89
CA GLY A 11 2.96 -6.16 -7.48
C GLY A 11 2.94 -6.28 -9.00
N GLU A 12 4.06 -6.02 -9.67
CA GLU A 12 4.19 -6.16 -11.13
C GLU A 12 3.94 -7.61 -11.58
N TRP A 13 4.56 -8.58 -10.90
CA TRP A 13 4.32 -10.00 -11.14
C TRP A 13 2.85 -10.38 -10.95
N TRP A 14 2.22 -9.93 -9.88
CA TRP A 14 0.82 -10.25 -9.59
C TRP A 14 -0.14 -9.67 -10.64
N LYS A 15 0.13 -8.45 -11.14
CA LYS A 15 -0.65 -7.86 -12.23
C LYS A 15 -0.61 -8.72 -13.48
N GLN A 16 0.58 -9.21 -13.86
CA GLN A 16 0.72 -10.09 -15.01
C GLN A 16 -0.07 -11.38 -14.82
N LEU A 17 0.14 -12.06 -13.68
CA LEU A 17 -0.55 -13.31 -13.35
C LEU A 17 -2.08 -13.16 -13.50
N TYR A 18 -2.64 -12.10 -12.93
CA TYR A 18 -4.09 -11.90 -12.93
C TYR A 18 -4.63 -11.44 -14.28
N ALA A 19 -4.00 -10.41 -14.88
CA ALA A 19 -4.47 -9.82 -16.13
C ALA A 19 -4.39 -10.83 -17.29
N GLU A 20 -3.30 -11.59 -17.40
CA GLU A 20 -3.14 -12.56 -18.49
C GLU A 20 -4.05 -13.77 -18.34
N SER A 21 -4.37 -14.17 -17.10
CA SER A 21 -5.26 -15.30 -16.82
C SER A 21 -6.73 -14.93 -17.05
N GLU A 22 -7.18 -13.81 -16.49
CA GLU A 22 -8.62 -13.49 -16.37
C GLU A 22 -9.11 -12.46 -17.41
N GLY A 23 -8.21 -11.69 -18.02
CA GLY A 23 -8.51 -10.64 -18.99
C GLY A 23 -8.88 -11.20 -20.38
N LYS A 24 -9.92 -12.02 -20.46
CA LYS A 24 -10.35 -12.72 -21.69
C LYS A 24 -11.83 -12.47 -21.97
N ASN A 25 -12.23 -12.63 -23.23
CA ASN A 25 -13.64 -12.59 -23.65
C ASN A 25 -14.40 -11.32 -23.21
N HIS A 26 -13.71 -10.17 -23.19
CA HIS A 26 -14.23 -8.88 -22.71
C HIS A 26 -14.69 -8.89 -21.24
N ARG A 27 -14.09 -9.74 -20.41
CA ARG A 27 -14.33 -9.84 -18.96
C ARG A 27 -13.01 -9.79 -18.20
N GLY A 28 -13.11 -9.75 -16.87
CA GLY A 28 -11.98 -9.69 -15.93
C GLY A 28 -11.97 -8.39 -15.14
N LEU A 29 -11.43 -8.45 -13.93
CA LEU A 29 -11.14 -7.26 -13.14
C LEU A 29 -9.85 -6.61 -13.67
N PHE A 30 -9.79 -5.28 -13.65
CA PHE A 30 -8.56 -4.55 -13.95
C PHE A 30 -7.64 -4.59 -12.72
N PRO A 31 -6.48 -5.28 -12.77
CA PRO A 31 -5.59 -5.35 -11.62
C PRO A 31 -4.76 -4.06 -11.51
N MET A 32 -4.78 -3.45 -10.32
CA MET A 32 -3.93 -2.32 -9.96
C MET A 32 -3.19 -2.64 -8.66
N THR A 33 -1.96 -2.15 -8.54
CA THR A 33 -1.13 -2.29 -7.35
C THR A 33 -0.72 -0.93 -6.83
N ALA A 34 -0.56 -0.82 -5.51
CA ALA A 34 -0.13 0.40 -4.84
C ALA A 34 0.77 0.05 -3.63
N ASN A 35 1.75 0.92 -3.38
CA ASN A 35 2.70 0.84 -2.28
C ASN A 35 2.32 1.92 -1.25
N PHE A 36 1.80 1.50 -0.11
CA PHE A 36 1.44 2.38 0.99
C PHE A 36 2.61 2.53 1.99
N THR A 37 2.71 3.62 2.72
CA THR A 37 1.80 4.79 2.71
C THR A 37 2.01 5.72 1.52
N THR A 38 3.07 5.55 0.72
CA THR A 38 3.43 6.43 -0.41
C THR A 38 2.26 6.77 -1.33
N ASP A 39 1.55 5.75 -1.83
CA ASP A 39 0.47 5.94 -2.80
C ASP A 39 -0.85 6.44 -2.19
N LEU A 40 -0.94 6.52 -0.85
CA LEU A 40 -2.01 7.30 -0.21
C LEU A 40 -1.90 8.79 -0.58
N HIS A 41 -0.70 9.26 -0.93
CA HIS A 41 -0.43 10.63 -1.34
C HIS A 41 -0.46 10.85 -2.87
N SER A 42 -0.91 9.86 -3.64
CA SER A 42 -1.11 9.97 -5.09
C SER A 42 -2.53 9.54 -5.49
N ILE A 43 -2.89 8.30 -5.21
CA ILE A 43 -4.19 7.71 -5.55
C ILE A 43 -5.11 7.57 -4.33
N GLY A 44 -4.65 7.90 -3.13
CA GLY A 44 -5.44 7.78 -1.90
C GLY A 44 -6.77 8.52 -1.96
N GLN A 45 -6.80 9.72 -2.54
CA GLN A 45 -8.06 10.48 -2.71
C GLN A 45 -9.05 9.73 -3.61
N MET A 46 -8.58 9.10 -4.69
CA MET A 46 -9.43 8.30 -5.58
C MET A 46 -9.98 7.07 -4.86
N ILE A 47 -9.18 6.40 -4.03
CA ILE A 47 -9.62 5.26 -3.22
C ILE A 47 -10.68 5.71 -2.20
N GLN A 48 -10.43 6.83 -1.52
CA GLN A 48 -11.28 7.32 -0.43
C GLN A 48 -12.60 7.92 -0.92
N GLU A 49 -12.59 8.71 -2.00
CA GLU A 49 -13.75 9.52 -2.43
C GLU A 49 -14.17 9.29 -3.89
N GLY A 50 -13.39 8.52 -4.65
CA GLY A 50 -13.71 8.22 -6.04
C GLY A 50 -14.85 7.23 -6.22
N LYS A 51 -14.93 6.66 -7.43
CA LYS A 51 -15.99 5.73 -7.80
C LYS A 51 -15.92 4.44 -6.96
N ARG A 52 -17.08 3.94 -6.52
CA ARG A 52 -17.21 2.76 -5.64
C ARG A 52 -17.23 1.44 -6.41
N ASN A 53 -16.25 1.28 -7.28
CA ASN A 53 -16.03 0.08 -8.07
C ASN A 53 -14.64 -0.55 -7.78
N LEU A 54 -14.13 -0.31 -6.58
CA LEU A 54 -12.80 -0.74 -6.13
C LEU A 54 -12.96 -1.65 -4.90
N PHE A 55 -12.06 -2.62 -4.78
CA PHE A 55 -11.80 -3.33 -3.53
C PHE A 55 -10.29 -3.50 -3.36
N GLU A 56 -9.85 -3.71 -2.13
CA GLU A 56 -8.43 -3.84 -1.81
C GLU A 56 -8.12 -5.22 -1.25
N THR A 57 -7.09 -5.86 -1.80
CA THR A 57 -6.41 -6.98 -1.15
C THR A 57 -5.10 -6.46 -0.56
N VAL A 58 -4.97 -6.55 0.77
CA VAL A 58 -3.82 -6.02 1.52
C VAL A 58 -2.82 -7.14 1.80
N LEU A 59 -1.61 -7.00 1.28
CA LEU A 59 -0.49 -7.88 1.66
C LEU A 59 0.18 -7.29 2.90
N ARG A 60 -0.04 -7.93 4.05
CA ARG A 60 0.48 -7.52 5.36
C ARG A 60 1.37 -8.61 5.94
N PHE A 61 2.53 -8.22 6.47
CA PHE A 61 3.41 -9.12 7.21
C PHE A 61 3.25 -8.91 8.71
N SER A 62 3.28 -10.01 9.47
CA SER A 62 3.22 -9.96 10.93
C SER A 62 4.57 -9.61 11.57
N ASN A 63 5.68 -9.91 10.89
CA ASN A 63 7.02 -9.70 11.40
C ASN A 63 7.81 -8.76 10.48
N VAL A 64 8.59 -7.85 11.07
CA VAL A 64 9.52 -6.98 10.35
C VAL A 64 10.95 -7.52 10.45
N ARG A 65 11.78 -7.26 9.44
CA ARG A 65 13.20 -7.66 9.46
C ARG A 65 14.01 -6.84 10.45
N LYS A 66 13.68 -5.56 10.58
CA LYS A 66 14.28 -4.62 11.51
C LYS A 66 13.19 -3.67 11.98
N ASP A 67 13.12 -3.49 13.28
CA ASP A 67 12.25 -2.52 13.91
C ASP A 67 13.07 -1.29 14.33
N ILE A 68 12.49 -0.11 14.20
CA ILE A 68 13.10 1.16 14.56
C ILE A 68 12.11 1.90 15.44
N ARG A 69 12.47 2.05 16.71
CA ARG A 69 11.69 2.84 17.67
C ARG A 69 11.76 4.33 17.34
N VAL A 70 10.67 5.03 17.61
CA VAL A 70 10.62 6.48 17.42
C VAL A 70 11.46 7.13 18.52
N PRO A 71 12.49 7.92 18.18
CA PRO A 71 13.39 8.51 19.17
C PRO A 71 12.66 9.45 20.14
N GLN A 72 13.11 9.47 21.39
CA GLN A 72 12.67 10.48 22.36
C GLN A 72 13.33 11.83 22.06
N ILE A 73 12.53 12.89 22.07
CA ILE A 73 12.96 14.27 21.85
C ILE A 73 12.50 15.18 23.00
N GLU A 74 13.32 16.16 23.36
CA GLU A 74 13.08 17.09 24.48
C GLU A 74 12.00 18.13 24.19
N GLU A 75 11.90 18.63 22.96
CA GLU A 75 10.93 19.64 22.53
C GLU A 75 9.89 19.03 21.58
N ASN A 76 8.64 19.53 21.55
CA ASN A 76 7.56 18.97 20.71
C ASN A 76 7.25 19.89 19.52
N LEU A 77 8.27 20.27 18.76
CA LEU A 77 8.14 21.27 17.70
C LEU A 77 7.27 20.78 16.52
N ASP A 78 7.26 19.48 16.26
CA ASP A 78 6.50 18.84 15.18
C ASP A 78 5.13 18.28 15.63
N GLY A 79 4.85 18.29 16.93
CA GLY A 79 3.64 17.70 17.50
C GLY A 79 3.63 16.16 17.54
N LEU A 80 4.72 15.47 17.21
CA LEU A 80 4.78 14.01 17.06
C LEU A 80 5.26 13.26 18.31
N LYS A 81 5.48 13.96 19.44
CA LYS A 81 5.90 13.31 20.70
C LYS A 81 5.02 12.13 21.15
N TYR A 82 3.74 12.11 20.79
CA TYR A 82 2.82 11.02 21.15
C TYR A 82 3.16 9.68 20.48
N LEU A 83 4.06 9.66 19.49
CA LEU A 83 4.54 8.45 18.81
C LEU A 83 5.83 7.87 19.42
N GLN A 84 6.45 8.55 20.40
CA GLN A 84 7.71 8.11 21.01
C GLN A 84 7.57 6.79 21.76
N GLY A 85 8.57 5.91 21.63
CA GLY A 85 8.59 4.57 22.21
C GLY A 85 9.05 3.51 21.20
#